data_AF-A0A1F0RCJ6-F1
#
_entry.id   AF-A0A1F0RCJ6-F1
#
_cell.length_a   1.000
_cell.length_b   1.000
_cell.length_c   1.000
_cell.angle_alpha   90.00
_cell.angle_beta   90.00
_cell.angle_gamma   90.00
#
_symmetry.space_group_name_H-M   'P 1'
#
loop_
_entity.id
_entity.type
_entity.pdbx_description
1 polymer ?
#
loop_
_entity_poly.entity_id
_entity_poly.type
_entity_poly.pdbx_seq_one_letter_code
_entity_poly.pdbx_strand_id
1 'polypeptide(L)'
;MNIDSEDFEPIFMDIKERYLSGVNFPKLIVGTGLSIAMNIPGMSKLAEKLEESFESIGDLELQKQWNKYKGKIKDEGLEAALLDVSISEESFVEIIREITSEFILDEEYNQHSDILNEISGFEKLLKYLLGTVSVNNQVIDIMTPNYDRIIELICDKLKLSTTLGFSGNMYQTFNENILKQPYDFFSKSVPLVRLFKPHGSVNWIKKNEREYQINDYKLLKDNKCYIDIITPGSMKYKLGMINGIFRCHREIFNELITDSKKNFSIFIYGYGFNDQHFNTVFEDTQKDVIVLTRTIKKSFLDRAMKNENWTLFYKYEDKEENAEEGNYMVYKGKKYNINKELWDINVFSETFLG
;
A
#
# COMPACT_ATOMS: atom_id res chain seq x y z
N MET A 1 -21.96 17.54 -9.74
CA MET A 1 -22.47 16.42 -10.53
C MET A 1 -23.07 15.42 -9.56
N ASN A 2 -24.32 15.03 -9.79
CA ASN A 2 -24.97 14.00 -8.99
C ASN A 2 -24.64 12.63 -9.60
N ILE A 3 -23.98 11.74 -8.84
CA ILE A 3 -23.60 10.44 -9.38
C ILE A 3 -24.79 9.49 -9.57
N ASP A 4 -25.94 9.80 -8.97
CA ASP A 4 -27.19 9.04 -9.12
C ASP A 4 -28.04 9.57 -10.30
N SER A 5 -27.52 10.53 -11.08
CA SER A 5 -28.23 11.07 -12.25
C SER A 5 -27.88 10.32 -13.54
N GLU A 6 -28.79 10.36 -14.51
CA GLU A 6 -28.58 9.75 -15.85
C GLU A 6 -27.33 10.29 -16.56
N ASP A 7 -26.91 11.53 -16.26
CA ASP A 7 -25.70 12.14 -16.82
C ASP A 7 -24.40 11.43 -16.38
N PHE A 8 -24.43 10.71 -15.25
CA PHE A 8 -23.27 9.98 -14.73
C PHE A 8 -23.17 8.56 -15.31
N GLU A 9 -24.26 8.00 -15.82
CA GLU A 9 -24.32 6.62 -16.33
C GLU A 9 -23.25 6.32 -17.41
N PRO A 10 -22.97 7.22 -18.39
CA PRO A 10 -21.90 6.99 -19.35
C PRO A 10 -20.50 6.97 -18.70
N ILE A 11 -20.28 7.79 -17.66
CA ILE A 11 -19.01 7.84 -16.92
C ILE A 11 -18.86 6.55 -16.10
N PHE A 12 -19.94 6.09 -15.49
CA PHE A 12 -19.99 4.85 -14.73
C PHE A 12 -19.58 3.65 -15.59
N MET A 13 -20.20 3.50 -16.76
CA MET A 13 -19.93 2.40 -17.68
C MET A 13 -18.49 2.45 -18.22
N ASP A 14 -18.00 3.63 -18.60
CA ASP A 14 -16.61 3.84 -19.05
C ASP A 14 -15.61 3.48 -17.94
N ILE A 15 -15.87 3.86 -16.68
CA ILE A 15 -14.99 3.49 -15.56
C ILE A 15 -14.95 1.97 -15.37
N LYS A 16 -16.10 1.29 -15.41
CA LYS A 16 -16.14 -0.18 -15.27
C LYS A 16 -15.40 -0.88 -16.41
N GLU A 17 -15.61 -0.43 -17.63
CA GLU A 17 -14.96 -1.02 -18.80
C GLU A 17 -13.44 -0.78 -18.77
N ARG A 18 -13.00 0.45 -18.51
CA ARG A 18 -11.58 0.82 -18.57
C ARG A 18 -10.78 0.30 -17.39
N TYR A 19 -11.31 0.36 -16.16
CA TYR A 19 -10.50 0.13 -14.97
C TYR A 19 -10.83 -1.17 -14.22
N LEU A 20 -11.95 -1.82 -14.53
CA LEU A 20 -12.45 -2.96 -13.75
C LEU A 20 -12.81 -4.20 -14.61
N SER A 21 -12.71 -4.10 -15.93
CA SER A 21 -13.07 -5.21 -16.84
C SER A 21 -12.01 -6.31 -16.88
N GLY A 22 -12.42 -7.53 -17.25
CA GLY A 22 -11.48 -8.63 -17.48
C GLY A 22 -10.53 -8.43 -18.68
N VAL A 23 -10.89 -7.54 -19.62
CA VAL A 23 -10.06 -7.23 -20.81
C VAL A 23 -8.96 -6.23 -20.49
N ASN A 24 -9.23 -5.29 -19.57
CA ASN A 24 -8.27 -4.32 -19.06
C ASN A 24 -8.03 -4.51 -17.55
N PHE A 25 -7.81 -5.77 -17.16
CA PHE A 25 -7.82 -6.20 -15.76
C PHE A 25 -6.82 -5.40 -14.90
N PRO A 26 -7.24 -4.85 -13.75
CA PRO A 26 -6.40 -3.94 -13.00
C PRO A 26 -5.26 -4.64 -12.27
N LYS A 27 -4.10 -3.96 -12.24
CA LYS A 27 -3.05 -4.17 -11.25
C LYS A 27 -3.22 -3.18 -10.13
N LEU A 28 -3.18 -3.64 -8.88
CA LEU A 28 -3.49 -2.80 -7.74
C LEU A 28 -2.24 -2.28 -7.05
N ILE A 29 -2.31 -1.03 -6.60
CA ILE A 29 -1.36 -0.40 -5.69
C ILE A 29 -2.15 0.13 -4.50
N VAL A 30 -1.85 -0.40 -3.33
CA VAL A 30 -2.63 -0.15 -2.12
C VAL A 30 -1.73 0.47 -1.07
N GLY A 31 -1.89 1.76 -0.80
CA GLY A 31 -1.14 2.48 0.22
C GLY A 31 -1.81 2.49 1.58
N THR A 32 -1.33 3.35 2.47
CA THR A 32 -1.74 3.45 3.87
C THR A 32 -3.21 3.79 4.07
N GLY A 33 -3.91 4.30 3.04
CA GLY A 33 -5.35 4.52 3.12
C GLY A 33 -6.16 3.23 3.39
N LEU A 34 -5.69 2.05 2.95
CA LEU A 34 -6.33 0.79 3.35
C LEU A 34 -6.11 0.51 4.84
N SER A 35 -4.87 0.63 5.32
CA SER A 35 -4.55 0.44 6.74
C SER A 35 -5.43 1.33 7.62
N ILE A 36 -5.54 2.63 7.29
CA ILE A 36 -6.39 3.59 8.02
C ILE A 36 -7.87 3.21 7.95
N ALA A 37 -8.38 2.80 6.78
CA ALA A 37 -9.77 2.37 6.63
C ALA A 37 -10.09 1.10 7.44
N MET A 38 -9.08 0.29 7.75
CA MET A 38 -9.17 -0.89 8.61
C MET A 38 -8.67 -0.61 10.03
N ASN A 39 -8.71 0.67 10.47
CA ASN A 39 -8.34 1.15 11.80
C ASN A 39 -6.88 0.90 12.23
N ILE A 40 -5.98 0.62 11.30
CA ILE A 40 -4.54 0.57 11.56
C ILE A 40 -3.96 1.98 11.53
N PRO A 41 -3.17 2.39 12.54
CA PRO A 41 -2.58 3.71 12.61
C PRO A 41 -1.73 4.11 11.40
N GLY A 42 -1.90 5.35 10.94
CA GLY A 42 -1.02 5.97 9.95
C GLY A 42 0.21 6.65 10.57
N MET A 43 0.97 7.37 9.73
CA MET A 43 2.25 7.99 10.12
C MET A 43 2.17 8.99 11.29
N SER A 44 1.07 9.72 11.44
CA SER A 44 0.90 10.69 12.54
C SER A 44 0.87 9.99 13.90
N LYS A 45 0.06 8.93 14.04
CA LYS A 45 0.00 8.13 15.27
C LYS A 45 1.30 7.35 15.52
N LEU A 46 1.99 6.91 14.46
CA LEU A 46 3.32 6.32 14.60
C LEU A 46 4.32 7.34 15.17
N ALA A 47 4.27 8.60 14.73
CA ALA A 47 5.12 9.65 15.28
C ALA A 47 4.85 9.91 16.76
N GLU A 48 3.57 9.92 17.18
CA GLU A 48 3.17 10.02 18.60
C GLU A 48 3.73 8.84 19.40
N LYS A 49 3.57 7.61 18.90
CA LYS A 49 4.08 6.41 19.57
C LYS A 49 5.60 6.43 19.73
N LEU A 50 6.31 6.91 18.70
CA LEU A 50 7.76 7.07 18.75
C LEU A 50 8.16 8.13 19.77
N GLU A 51 7.50 9.30 19.82
CA GLU A 51 7.76 10.33 20.84
C GLU A 51 7.64 9.75 22.24
N GLU A 52 6.52 9.10 22.58
CA GLU A 52 6.32 8.47 23.89
C GLU A 52 7.40 7.42 24.23
N SER A 53 7.81 6.65 23.22
CA SER A 53 8.81 5.59 23.40
C SER A 53 10.21 6.18 23.62
N PHE A 54 10.57 7.25 22.92
CA PHE A 54 11.84 7.94 23.10
C PHE A 54 11.86 8.82 24.36
N GLU A 55 10.74 9.38 24.81
CA GLU A 55 10.67 10.08 26.10
C GLU A 55 10.91 9.14 27.30
N SER A 56 10.48 7.88 27.17
CA SER A 56 10.62 6.86 28.21
C SER A 56 11.86 5.96 28.06
N ILE A 57 12.64 6.12 26.98
CA ILE A 57 13.84 5.31 26.76
C ILE A 57 14.93 5.66 27.78
N GLY A 58 15.56 4.66 28.39
CA GLY A 58 16.62 4.90 29.38
C GLY A 58 17.94 5.42 28.80
N ASP A 59 18.07 5.49 27.48
CA ASP A 59 19.27 5.89 26.75
C ASP A 59 19.25 7.39 26.42
N LEU A 60 20.09 8.16 27.11
CA LEU A 60 20.19 9.62 26.96
C LEU A 60 20.67 10.05 25.57
N GLU A 61 21.41 9.23 24.84
CA GLU A 61 21.88 9.57 23.50
C GLU A 61 20.75 9.41 22.48
N LEU A 62 19.99 8.31 22.57
CA LEU A 62 18.78 8.11 21.76
C LEU A 62 17.74 9.21 22.00
N GLN A 63 17.57 9.66 23.25
CA GLN A 63 16.73 10.81 23.58
C GLN A 63 17.19 12.10 22.88
N LYS A 64 18.50 12.38 22.89
CA LYS A 64 19.05 13.58 22.22
C LYS A 64 18.84 13.50 20.70
N GLN A 65 19.04 12.33 20.11
CA GLN A 65 18.81 12.11 18.68
C GLN A 65 17.34 12.31 18.32
N TRP A 66 16.39 11.81 19.11
CA TRP A 66 14.97 12.09 18.90
C TRP A 66 14.65 13.59 19.01
N ASN A 67 15.14 14.25 20.07
CA ASN A 67 14.92 15.68 20.29
C ASN A 67 15.49 16.57 19.17
N LYS A 68 16.55 16.12 18.49
CA LYS A 68 17.12 16.80 17.31
C LYS A 68 16.13 16.84 16.14
N TYR A 69 15.33 15.79 15.95
CA TYR A 69 14.42 15.67 14.80
C TYR A 69 12.95 16.02 15.11
N LYS A 70 12.52 15.98 16.38
CA LYS A 70 11.11 16.12 16.76
C LYS A 70 10.42 17.40 16.26
N GLY A 71 11.15 18.52 16.20
CA GLY A 71 10.61 19.78 15.66
C GLY A 71 10.21 19.62 14.19
N LYS A 72 11.12 19.07 13.38
CA LYS A 72 10.85 18.79 11.96
C LYS A 72 9.78 17.72 11.78
N ILE A 73 9.71 16.70 12.64
CA ILE A 73 8.63 15.68 12.61
C ILE A 73 7.28 16.35 12.77
N LYS A 74 7.15 17.33 13.67
CA LYS A 74 5.92 18.07 13.91
C LYS A 74 5.53 18.96 12.72
N ASP A 75 6.51 19.61 12.10
CA ASP A 75 6.27 20.61 11.05
C ASP A 75 6.12 19.99 9.65
N GLU A 76 6.90 18.96 9.33
CA GLU A 76 7.01 18.36 7.99
C GLU A 76 6.57 16.89 7.91
N GLY A 77 6.36 16.23 9.06
CA GLY A 77 5.99 14.83 9.16
C GLY A 77 7.18 13.87 9.34
N LEU A 78 6.88 12.66 9.83
CA LEU A 78 7.88 11.66 10.20
C LEU A 78 8.83 11.27 9.06
N GLU A 79 8.28 10.94 7.89
CA GLU A 79 9.09 10.50 6.74
C GLU A 79 10.05 11.60 6.27
N ALA A 80 9.57 12.85 6.16
CA ALA A 80 10.39 13.99 5.72
C ALA A 80 11.47 14.37 6.72
N ALA A 81 11.17 14.29 8.02
CA ALA A 81 12.13 14.57 9.06
C ALA A 81 13.26 13.54 9.12
N LEU A 82 12.92 12.25 8.99
CA LEU A 82 13.89 11.16 9.05
C LEU A 82 14.78 11.06 7.79
N LEU A 83 14.53 11.86 6.74
CA LEU A 83 15.47 12.02 5.61
C LEU A 83 16.79 12.67 6.02
N ASP A 84 16.83 13.39 7.14
CA ASP A 84 18.05 14.08 7.59
C ASP A 84 18.92 13.22 8.52
N VAL A 85 18.48 12.00 8.82
CA VAL A 85 19.20 11.07 9.69
C VAL A 85 20.53 10.67 9.05
N SER A 86 21.60 10.82 9.82
CA SER A 86 22.97 10.50 9.39
C SER A 86 23.19 8.98 9.38
N ILE A 87 24.09 8.52 8.49
CA ILE A 87 24.56 7.13 8.47
C ILE A 87 25.19 6.71 9.81
N SER A 88 25.75 7.67 10.56
CA SER A 88 26.35 7.43 11.88
C SER A 88 25.32 7.18 12.98
N GLU A 89 24.03 7.39 12.73
CA GLU A 89 22.93 7.22 13.70
C GLU A 89 22.21 5.88 13.49
N GLU A 90 22.95 4.81 13.14
CA GLU A 90 22.38 3.49 12.82
C GLU A 90 21.57 2.90 13.98
N SER A 91 22.08 2.97 15.22
CA SER A 91 21.36 2.48 16.41
C SER A 91 20.01 3.18 16.62
N PHE A 92 19.90 4.46 16.28
CA PHE A 92 18.65 5.22 16.35
C PHE A 92 17.63 4.69 15.34
N VAL A 93 18.07 4.40 14.12
CA VAL A 93 17.22 3.82 13.08
C VAL A 93 16.75 2.41 13.45
N GLU A 94 17.62 1.59 14.03
CA GLU A 94 17.27 0.24 14.48
C GLU A 94 16.18 0.27 15.57
N ILE A 95 16.26 1.22 16.51
CA ILE A 95 15.24 1.40 17.55
C ILE A 95 13.91 1.90 16.97
N ILE A 96 13.95 2.85 16.01
CA ILE A 96 12.74 3.25 15.26
C ILE A 96 12.12 2.03 14.57
N ARG A 97 12.92 1.17 13.93
CA ARG A 97 12.44 -0.05 13.26
C ARG A 97 11.76 -0.99 14.25
N GLU A 98 12.38 -1.22 15.40
CA GLU A 98 11.84 -2.10 16.44
C GLU A 98 10.50 -1.57 16.96
N ILE A 99 10.43 -0.30 17.35
CA ILE A 99 9.20 0.32 17.87
C ILE A 99 8.10 0.32 16.79
N THR A 100 8.45 0.68 15.55
CA THR A 100 7.50 0.70 14.42
C THR A 100 6.95 -0.70 14.15
N SER A 101 7.82 -1.70 14.06
CA SER A 101 7.44 -3.10 13.82
C SER A 101 6.50 -3.61 14.90
N GLU A 102 6.84 -3.36 16.16
CA GLU A 102 6.04 -3.78 17.31
C GLU A 102 4.69 -3.08 17.35
N PHE A 103 4.66 -1.77 17.12
CA PHE A 103 3.43 -0.99 17.13
C PHE A 103 2.45 -1.45 16.05
N ILE A 104 2.92 -1.59 14.80
CA ILE A 104 2.05 -2.06 13.70
C ILE A 104 1.58 -3.50 13.94
N LEU A 105 2.46 -4.37 14.45
CA LEU A 105 2.09 -5.75 14.79
C LEU A 105 0.97 -5.81 15.84
N ASP A 106 1.07 -4.99 16.89
CA ASP A 106 0.06 -4.95 17.96
C ASP A 106 -1.28 -4.40 17.45
N GLU A 107 -1.24 -3.29 16.71
CA GLU A 107 -2.42 -2.63 16.17
C GLU A 107 -3.13 -3.52 15.16
N GLU A 108 -2.39 -4.19 14.26
CA GLU A 108 -2.94 -5.18 13.34
C GLU A 108 -3.57 -6.35 14.08
N TYR A 109 -2.88 -6.93 15.06
CA TYR A 109 -3.39 -8.07 15.82
C TYR A 109 -4.72 -7.76 16.49
N ASN A 110 -4.88 -6.53 17.00
CA ASN A 110 -6.13 -6.05 17.60
C ASN A 110 -7.29 -5.96 16.60
N GLN A 111 -7.02 -5.77 15.31
CA GLN A 111 -8.03 -5.68 14.25
C GLN A 111 -8.42 -7.02 13.62
N HIS A 112 -7.71 -8.13 13.93
CA HIS A 112 -7.98 -9.44 13.31
C HIS A 112 -9.45 -9.87 13.41
N SER A 113 -10.05 -9.73 14.59
CA SER A 113 -11.45 -10.11 14.82
C SER A 113 -12.40 -9.27 13.96
N ASP A 114 -12.19 -7.97 13.90
CA ASP A 114 -13.07 -7.05 13.19
C ASP A 114 -12.95 -7.29 11.67
N ILE A 115 -11.73 -7.45 11.15
CA ILE A 115 -11.49 -7.78 9.73
C ILE A 115 -12.19 -9.08 9.33
N LEU A 116 -12.17 -10.10 10.20
CA LEU A 116 -12.81 -11.39 9.93
C LEU A 116 -14.35 -11.30 9.96
N ASN A 117 -14.93 -10.43 10.79
CA ASN A 117 -16.37 -10.37 11.01
C ASN A 117 -17.08 -9.29 10.19
N GLU A 118 -16.40 -8.21 9.80
CA GLU A 118 -16.98 -7.07 9.09
C GLU A 118 -16.62 -7.05 7.61
N ILE A 119 -17.54 -6.64 6.73
CA ILE A 119 -17.30 -6.59 5.29
C ILE A 119 -16.78 -5.21 4.90
N SER A 120 -15.54 -5.14 4.40
CA SER A 120 -14.95 -3.89 3.89
C SER A 120 -15.17 -3.71 2.39
N GLY A 121 -15.07 -2.47 1.91
CA GLY A 121 -15.12 -2.15 0.48
C GLY A 121 -13.97 -2.78 -0.30
N PHE A 122 -12.81 -2.95 0.33
CA PHE A 122 -11.69 -3.65 -0.29
C PHE A 122 -11.96 -5.15 -0.44
N GLU A 123 -12.65 -5.77 0.52
CA GLU A 123 -13.15 -7.14 0.39
C GLU A 123 -14.12 -7.28 -0.80
N LYS A 124 -15.06 -6.33 -0.96
CA LYS A 124 -15.97 -6.28 -2.12
C LYS A 124 -15.19 -6.12 -3.44
N LEU A 125 -14.15 -5.28 -3.46
CA LEU A 125 -13.26 -5.13 -4.61
C LEU A 125 -12.57 -6.45 -4.97
N LEU A 126 -11.96 -7.15 -4.02
CA LEU A 126 -11.33 -8.44 -4.28
C LEU A 126 -12.33 -9.48 -4.79
N LYS A 127 -13.51 -9.58 -4.15
CA LYS A 127 -14.61 -10.45 -4.61
C LYS A 127 -15.02 -10.16 -6.04
N TYR A 128 -15.15 -8.89 -6.39
CA TYR A 128 -15.47 -8.48 -7.76
C TYR A 128 -14.38 -8.90 -8.75
N LEU A 129 -13.11 -8.61 -8.44
CA LEU A 129 -11.98 -8.95 -9.29
C LEU A 129 -11.81 -10.46 -9.50
N LEU A 130 -12.13 -11.27 -8.49
CA LEU A 130 -12.17 -12.73 -8.62
C LEU A 130 -13.23 -13.19 -9.63
N GLY A 131 -14.35 -12.48 -9.72
CA GLY A 131 -15.40 -12.77 -10.68
C GLY A 131 -15.05 -12.33 -12.12
N THR A 132 -14.14 -11.37 -12.28
CA THR A 132 -13.78 -10.80 -13.59
C THR A 132 -12.41 -11.24 -14.13
N VAL A 133 -11.55 -11.83 -13.29
CA VAL A 133 -10.23 -12.30 -13.71
C VAL A 133 -10.33 -13.40 -14.77
N SER A 134 -9.42 -13.37 -15.75
CA SER A 134 -9.41 -14.32 -16.85
C SER A 134 -9.24 -15.76 -16.38
N VAL A 135 -10.07 -16.68 -16.88
CA VAL A 135 -9.96 -18.13 -16.63
C VAL A 135 -8.62 -18.72 -17.09
N ASN A 136 -7.93 -18.09 -18.05
CA ASN A 136 -6.65 -18.57 -18.56
C ASN A 136 -5.45 -18.02 -17.78
N ASN A 137 -5.66 -16.95 -17.00
CA ASN A 137 -4.63 -16.28 -16.21
C ASN A 137 -5.27 -15.69 -14.95
N GLN A 138 -5.58 -16.55 -13.98
CA GLN A 138 -6.27 -16.19 -12.73
C GLN A 138 -5.31 -15.57 -11.68
N VAL A 139 -4.55 -14.55 -12.06
CA VAL A 139 -3.61 -13.87 -11.15
C VAL A 139 -4.06 -12.43 -10.92
N ILE A 140 -4.19 -12.05 -9.64
CA ILE A 140 -4.44 -10.69 -9.19
C ILE A 140 -3.14 -10.14 -8.61
N ASP A 141 -2.56 -9.14 -9.27
CA ASP A 141 -1.32 -8.52 -8.83
C ASP A 141 -1.61 -7.31 -7.94
N ILE A 142 -1.09 -7.33 -6.72
CA ILE A 142 -1.26 -6.25 -5.73
C ILE A 142 0.10 -5.87 -5.19
N MET A 143 0.45 -4.59 -5.24
CA MET A 143 1.59 -4.04 -4.52
C MET A 143 1.09 -3.20 -3.35
N THR A 144 1.74 -3.36 -2.19
CA THR A 144 1.55 -2.46 -1.06
C THR A 144 2.88 -2.11 -0.39
N PRO A 145 3.16 -0.82 -0.12
CA PRO A 145 4.29 -0.42 0.72
C PRO A 145 4.00 -0.60 2.22
N ASN A 146 2.78 -1.01 2.59
CA ASN A 146 2.38 -1.14 3.99
C ASN A 146 3.01 -2.38 4.63
N TYR A 147 3.40 -2.25 5.90
CA TYR A 147 4.00 -3.34 6.66
C TYR A 147 2.97 -4.35 7.20
N ASP A 148 1.75 -3.87 7.45
CA ASP A 148 0.63 -4.68 7.96
C ASP A 148 0.18 -5.75 6.96
N ARG A 149 -0.51 -6.77 7.45
CA ARG A 149 -0.97 -7.98 6.74
C ARG A 149 -2.46 -7.95 6.45
N ILE A 150 -3.04 -6.76 6.33
CA ILE A 150 -4.48 -6.58 6.14
C ILE A 150 -4.96 -7.23 4.83
N ILE A 151 -4.18 -7.10 3.75
CA ILE A 151 -4.52 -7.71 2.46
C ILE A 151 -4.50 -9.22 2.57
N GLU A 152 -3.50 -9.79 3.24
CA GLU A 152 -3.39 -11.23 3.50
C GLU A 152 -4.58 -11.74 4.33
N LEU A 153 -4.96 -11.05 5.40
CA LEU A 153 -6.10 -11.42 6.25
C LEU A 153 -7.43 -11.41 5.46
N ILE A 154 -7.64 -10.42 4.60
CA ILE A 154 -8.82 -10.36 3.74
C ILE A 154 -8.79 -11.50 2.72
N CYS A 155 -7.63 -11.80 2.12
CA CYS A 155 -7.47 -12.95 1.23
C CYS A 155 -7.80 -14.28 1.94
N ASP A 156 -7.33 -14.47 3.17
CA ASP A 156 -7.62 -15.67 3.98
C ASP A 156 -9.13 -15.77 4.28
N LYS A 157 -9.77 -14.67 4.67
CA LYS A 157 -11.23 -14.58 4.86
C LYS A 157 -11.99 -15.00 3.61
N LEU A 158 -11.50 -14.57 2.44
CA LEU A 158 -12.04 -14.91 1.12
C LEU A 158 -11.62 -16.29 0.60
N LYS A 159 -10.79 -17.03 1.36
CA LYS A 159 -10.25 -18.36 1.01
C LYS A 159 -9.44 -18.33 -0.29
N LEU A 160 -8.68 -17.26 -0.51
CA LEU A 160 -7.84 -17.08 -1.69
C LEU A 160 -6.45 -17.63 -1.47
N SER A 161 -5.91 -18.27 -2.51
CA SER A 161 -4.48 -18.57 -2.53
C SER A 161 -3.72 -17.26 -2.66
N THR A 162 -2.77 -17.04 -1.75
CA THR A 162 -1.92 -15.84 -1.75
C THR A 162 -0.45 -16.24 -1.79
N THR A 163 0.36 -15.48 -2.54
CA THR A 163 1.81 -15.64 -2.51
C THR A 163 2.55 -14.32 -2.40
N LEU A 164 3.55 -14.31 -1.52
CA LEU A 164 4.57 -13.27 -1.40
C LEU A 164 5.95 -13.81 -1.81
N GLY A 165 6.01 -14.97 -2.48
CA GLY A 165 7.29 -15.62 -2.79
C GLY A 165 7.87 -16.47 -1.66
N PHE A 166 7.19 -16.54 -0.52
CA PHE A 166 7.53 -17.44 0.59
C PHE A 166 6.80 -18.77 0.47
N SER A 167 7.49 -19.85 0.84
CA SER A 167 6.92 -21.20 0.90
C SER A 167 7.36 -21.93 2.17
N GLY A 168 6.49 -22.79 2.69
CA GLY A 168 6.65 -23.46 3.97
C GLY A 168 5.39 -23.32 4.82
N ASN A 169 5.44 -23.86 6.03
CA ASN A 169 4.32 -23.75 6.99
C ASN A 169 4.67 -22.74 8.09
N MET A 170 5.32 -23.19 9.16
CA MET A 170 5.62 -22.32 10.32
C MET A 170 6.75 -21.32 10.06
N TYR A 171 7.82 -21.79 9.39
CA TYR A 171 8.98 -21.00 9.03
C TYR A 171 9.13 -21.06 7.52
N GLN A 172 8.74 -19.99 6.84
CA GLN A 172 8.64 -19.97 5.39
C GLN A 172 9.90 -19.32 4.80
N THR A 173 10.45 -19.93 3.75
CA THR A 173 11.64 -19.42 3.07
C THR A 173 11.29 -18.76 1.75
N PHE A 174 12.00 -17.69 1.43
CA PHE A 174 11.81 -16.95 0.20
C PHE A 174 12.39 -17.69 -1.00
N ASN A 175 11.64 -17.71 -2.11
CA ASN A 175 12.07 -18.16 -3.41
C ASN A 175 11.47 -17.22 -4.47
N GLU A 176 12.32 -16.39 -5.08
CA GLU A 176 11.89 -15.43 -6.09
C GLU A 176 11.16 -16.04 -7.29
N ASN A 177 11.42 -17.31 -7.61
CA ASN A 177 10.76 -17.98 -8.74
C ASN A 177 9.25 -18.16 -8.50
N ILE A 178 8.81 -18.22 -7.23
CA ILE A 178 7.39 -18.27 -6.90
C ILE A 178 6.69 -16.97 -7.34
N LEU A 179 7.38 -15.82 -7.28
CA LEU A 179 6.85 -14.55 -7.78
C LEU A 179 6.99 -14.41 -9.29
N LYS A 180 8.15 -14.81 -9.86
CA LYS A 180 8.42 -14.68 -11.31
C LYS A 180 7.58 -15.65 -12.16
N GLN A 181 7.45 -16.90 -11.69
CA GLN A 181 6.81 -18.01 -12.40
C GLN A 181 5.80 -18.72 -11.47
N PRO A 182 4.73 -18.04 -11.04
CA PRO A 182 3.80 -18.58 -10.04
C PRO A 182 3.16 -19.91 -10.46
N TYR A 183 2.97 -20.15 -11.75
CA TYR A 183 2.34 -21.37 -12.26
C TYR A 183 3.22 -22.62 -12.24
N ASP A 184 4.50 -22.49 -11.90
CA ASP A 184 5.35 -23.65 -11.58
C ASP A 184 5.06 -24.19 -10.17
N PHE A 185 4.38 -23.39 -9.33
CA PHE A 185 4.11 -23.68 -7.91
C PHE A 185 2.63 -23.77 -7.59
N PHE A 186 1.77 -23.05 -8.33
CA PHE A 186 0.33 -22.99 -8.11
C PHE A 186 -0.45 -23.42 -9.36
N SER A 187 -1.62 -24.04 -9.15
CA SER A 187 -2.49 -24.43 -10.27
C SER A 187 -3.02 -23.20 -11.01
N LYS A 188 -2.98 -23.23 -12.34
CA LYS A 188 -3.61 -22.22 -13.21
C LYS A 188 -5.14 -22.15 -13.06
N SER A 189 -5.75 -23.21 -12.54
CA SER A 189 -7.20 -23.32 -12.35
C SER A 189 -7.71 -22.72 -11.03
N VAL A 190 -6.81 -22.17 -10.21
CA VAL A 190 -7.15 -21.57 -8.92
C VAL A 190 -6.71 -20.11 -8.93
N PRO A 191 -7.59 -19.16 -8.57
CA PRO A 191 -7.21 -17.77 -8.44
C PRO A 191 -6.10 -17.57 -7.40
N LEU A 192 -5.07 -16.84 -7.80
CA LEU A 192 -3.90 -16.52 -7.00
C LEU A 192 -3.76 -15.00 -6.85
N VAL A 193 -3.71 -14.53 -5.61
CA VAL A 193 -3.29 -13.17 -5.30
C VAL A 193 -1.78 -13.16 -5.14
N ARG A 194 -1.08 -12.41 -6.01
CA ARG A 194 0.36 -12.20 -5.92
C ARG A 194 0.62 -10.84 -5.29
N LEU A 195 1.14 -10.87 -4.06
CA LEU A 195 1.31 -9.68 -3.24
C LEU A 195 2.79 -9.25 -3.20
N PHE A 196 3.02 -7.98 -3.49
CA PHE A 196 4.34 -7.37 -3.55
C PHE A 196 4.52 -6.35 -2.43
N LYS A 197 5.51 -6.58 -1.56
CA LYS A 197 5.82 -5.71 -0.41
C LYS A 197 7.24 -5.18 -0.49
N PRO A 198 7.49 -4.12 -1.28
CA PRO A 198 8.84 -3.58 -1.48
C PRO A 198 9.43 -2.94 -0.20
N HIS A 199 8.62 -2.69 0.84
CA HIS A 199 9.05 -2.05 2.09
C HIS A 199 9.09 -3.03 3.28
N GLY A 200 8.96 -4.32 3.03
CA GLY A 200 8.94 -5.34 4.08
C GLY A 200 7.54 -5.60 4.64
N SER A 201 7.48 -6.46 5.66
CA SER A 201 6.23 -6.85 6.32
C SER A 201 6.51 -7.19 7.77
N VAL A 202 5.55 -6.95 8.67
CA VAL A 202 5.72 -7.25 10.11
C VAL A 202 5.92 -8.74 10.41
N ASN A 203 5.63 -9.62 9.45
CA ASN A 203 5.87 -11.07 9.56
C ASN A 203 7.19 -11.56 8.93
N TRP A 204 8.04 -10.66 8.43
CA TRP A 204 9.34 -11.03 7.87
C TRP A 204 10.44 -10.82 8.91
N ILE A 205 11.28 -11.83 9.11
CA ILE A 205 12.35 -11.82 10.09
C ILE A 205 13.69 -11.98 9.38
N LYS A 206 14.64 -11.12 9.73
CA LYS A 206 16.05 -11.20 9.32
C LYS A 206 16.93 -11.40 10.55
N LYS A 207 17.41 -12.63 10.74
CA LYS A 207 18.22 -13.01 11.90
C LYS A 207 19.35 -13.94 11.47
N ASN A 208 20.58 -13.62 11.86
CA ASN A 208 21.79 -14.41 11.55
C ASN A 208 21.92 -14.71 10.04
N GLU A 209 21.78 -13.68 9.19
CA GLU A 209 21.84 -13.78 7.71
C GLU A 209 20.74 -14.66 7.08
N ARG A 210 19.75 -15.11 7.86
CA ARG A 210 18.58 -15.82 7.35
C ARG A 210 17.39 -14.90 7.32
N GLU A 211 16.70 -14.90 6.19
CA GLU A 211 15.45 -14.19 5.96
C GLU A 211 14.32 -15.22 5.83
N TYR A 212 13.29 -15.09 6.66
CA TYR A 212 12.16 -16.01 6.68
C TYR A 212 10.88 -15.31 7.13
N GLN A 213 9.74 -15.89 6.79
CA GLN A 213 8.42 -15.40 7.19
C GLN A 213 7.80 -16.32 8.26
N ILE A 214 7.18 -15.74 9.29
CA ILE A 214 6.40 -16.45 10.32
C ILE A 214 5.13 -15.67 10.65
N ASN A 215 4.01 -16.34 10.90
CA ASN A 215 2.73 -15.64 11.17
C ASN A 215 2.32 -15.61 12.64
N ASP A 216 3.02 -16.33 13.51
CA ASP A 216 2.70 -16.40 14.94
C ASP A 216 3.02 -15.08 15.66
N TYR A 217 2.00 -14.47 16.25
CA TYR A 217 2.11 -13.18 16.93
C TYR A 217 3.14 -13.19 18.07
N LYS A 218 3.16 -14.25 18.89
CA LYS A 218 4.05 -14.32 20.05
C LYS A 218 5.51 -14.42 19.62
N LEU A 219 5.80 -15.26 18.63
CA LEU A 219 7.15 -15.38 18.07
C LEU A 219 7.62 -14.10 17.37
N LEU A 220 6.72 -13.40 16.67
CA LEU A 220 7.02 -12.08 16.09
C LEU A 220 7.35 -11.06 17.18
N LYS A 221 6.53 -11.00 18.24
CA LYS A 221 6.75 -10.13 19.39
C LYS A 221 8.09 -10.40 20.08
N ASP A 222 8.44 -11.68 20.27
CA ASP A 222 9.70 -12.09 20.88
C ASP A 222 10.92 -11.85 19.97
N ASN A 223 10.71 -11.66 18.66
CA ASN A 223 11.76 -11.34 17.67
C ASN A 223 11.59 -9.95 17.04
N LYS A 224 10.90 -9.01 17.70
CA LYS A 224 10.57 -7.68 17.13
C LYS A 224 11.76 -6.88 16.61
N CYS A 225 12.92 -6.99 17.25
CA CYS A 225 14.15 -6.33 16.82
C CYS A 225 14.71 -6.88 15.49
N TYR A 226 14.30 -8.10 15.11
CA TYR A 226 14.67 -8.76 13.85
C TYR A 226 13.60 -8.66 12.77
N ILE A 227 12.47 -7.98 13.01
CA ILE A 227 11.46 -7.73 11.99
C ILE A 227 12.07 -6.84 10.89
N ASP A 228 11.94 -7.31 9.65
CA ASP A 228 12.61 -6.75 8.48
C ASP A 228 11.62 -5.86 7.71
N ILE A 229 11.64 -4.57 8.06
CA ILE A 229 10.90 -3.51 7.39
C ILE A 229 11.82 -2.33 7.06
N ILE A 230 11.46 -1.61 6.01
CA ILE A 230 12.10 -0.35 5.64
C ILE A 230 11.57 0.76 6.54
N THR A 231 12.41 1.35 7.39
CA THR A 231 12.01 2.51 8.19
C THR A 231 11.73 3.75 7.33
N PRO A 232 10.84 4.65 7.77
CA PRO A 232 10.69 5.97 7.14
C PRO A 232 12.01 6.76 7.19
N GLY A 233 12.31 7.55 6.16
CA GLY A 233 13.48 8.43 6.12
C GLY A 233 14.63 7.97 5.21
N SER A 234 15.83 8.50 5.41
CA SER A 234 16.97 8.36 4.46
C SER A 234 17.49 6.94 4.32
N MET A 235 17.42 6.15 5.39
CA MET A 235 17.90 4.77 5.38
C MET A 235 17.03 3.84 4.52
N LYS A 236 15.81 4.30 4.15
CA LYS A 236 14.89 3.62 3.24
C LYS A 236 15.55 3.22 1.92
N TYR A 237 16.34 4.13 1.36
CA TYR A 237 17.01 3.92 0.08
C TYR A 237 18.12 2.87 0.19
N LYS A 238 18.93 2.94 1.24
CA LYS A 238 20.03 2.00 1.48
C LYS A 238 19.50 0.59 1.76
N LEU A 239 18.54 0.46 2.68
CA LEU A 239 17.94 -0.83 3.05
C LEU A 239 17.12 -1.43 1.90
N GLY A 240 16.33 -0.61 1.21
CA GLY A 240 15.52 -1.05 0.07
C GLY A 240 16.33 -1.49 -1.15
N MET A 241 17.57 -1.01 -1.33
CA MET A 241 18.45 -1.44 -2.43
C MET A 241 19.29 -2.67 -2.09
N ILE A 242 19.65 -2.84 -0.82
CA ILE A 242 20.56 -3.91 -0.38
C ILE A 242 19.80 -5.19 0.01
N ASN A 243 18.58 -5.07 0.53
CA ASN A 243 17.77 -6.23 0.89
C ASN A 243 17.29 -6.96 -0.38
N GLY A 244 17.70 -8.22 -0.54
CA GLY A 244 17.42 -9.02 -1.72
C GLY A 244 15.93 -9.27 -1.96
N ILE A 245 15.17 -9.50 -0.88
CA ILE A 245 13.72 -9.74 -0.93
C ILE A 245 13.00 -8.47 -1.35
N PHE A 246 13.28 -7.34 -0.69
CA PHE A 246 12.61 -6.06 -0.96
C PHE A 246 12.82 -5.62 -2.42
N ARG A 247 14.07 -5.75 -2.88
CA ARG A 247 14.44 -5.47 -4.26
C ARG A 247 13.68 -6.38 -5.23
N CYS A 248 13.62 -7.68 -4.96
CA CYS A 248 12.91 -8.65 -5.79
C CYS A 248 11.41 -8.30 -5.92
N HIS A 249 10.73 -7.99 -4.81
CA HIS A 249 9.33 -7.56 -4.85
C HIS A 249 9.13 -6.29 -5.69
N ARG A 250 10.00 -5.29 -5.53
CA ARG A 250 9.94 -4.03 -6.28
C ARG A 250 10.19 -4.24 -7.77
N GLU A 251 11.27 -4.93 -8.11
CA GLU A 251 11.70 -5.11 -9.51
C GLU A 251 10.69 -5.94 -10.30
N ILE A 252 10.21 -7.06 -9.75
CA ILE A 252 9.20 -7.89 -10.42
C ILE A 252 7.91 -7.09 -10.64
N PHE A 253 7.44 -6.33 -9.63
CA PHE A 253 6.24 -5.53 -9.81
C PHE A 253 6.44 -4.41 -10.83
N ASN A 254 7.59 -3.74 -10.82
CA ASN A 254 7.94 -2.72 -11.80
C ASN A 254 7.95 -3.27 -13.23
N GLU A 255 8.50 -4.48 -13.44
CA GLU A 255 8.44 -5.16 -14.74
C GLU A 255 6.98 -5.43 -15.18
N LEU A 256 6.12 -5.85 -14.25
CA LEU A 256 4.71 -6.15 -14.55
C LEU A 256 3.90 -4.90 -14.90
N ILE A 257 4.12 -3.78 -14.20
CA ILE A 257 3.37 -2.54 -14.39
C ILE A 257 3.89 -1.68 -15.55
N THR A 258 5.11 -1.94 -16.02
CA THR A 258 5.70 -1.30 -17.21
C THR A 258 5.61 -2.14 -18.48
N ASP A 259 5.00 -3.34 -18.42
CA ASP A 259 4.83 -4.22 -19.58
C ASP A 259 3.92 -3.57 -20.64
N SER A 260 4.54 -3.01 -21.68
CA SER A 260 3.86 -2.35 -22.79
C SER A 260 3.10 -3.33 -23.69
N LYS A 261 3.40 -4.63 -23.65
CA LYS A 261 2.79 -5.64 -24.52
C LYS A 261 1.45 -6.16 -23.99
N LYS A 262 1.20 -6.04 -22.69
CA LYS A 262 -0.05 -6.50 -22.05
C LYS A 262 -1.03 -5.36 -21.86
N ASN A 263 -2.30 -5.61 -22.15
CA ASN A 263 -3.36 -4.67 -21.80
C ASN A 263 -3.74 -4.85 -20.32
N PHE A 264 -3.70 -3.77 -19.55
CA PHE A 264 -4.15 -3.72 -18.15
C PHE A 264 -4.33 -2.26 -17.73
N SER A 265 -5.17 -2.05 -16.74
CA SER A 265 -5.29 -0.79 -16.02
C SER A 265 -4.53 -0.82 -14.70
N ILE A 266 -4.32 0.35 -14.12
CA ILE A 266 -3.66 0.54 -12.83
C ILE A 266 -4.68 1.12 -11.87
N PHE A 267 -4.93 0.42 -10.77
CA PHE A 267 -5.84 0.85 -9.72
C PHE A 267 -5.04 1.23 -8.48
N ILE A 268 -5.08 2.50 -8.09
CA ILE A 268 -4.34 3.02 -6.95
C ILE A 268 -5.32 3.41 -5.85
N TYR A 269 -5.17 2.85 -4.65
CA TYR A 269 -5.98 3.19 -3.49
C TYR A 269 -5.13 3.63 -2.31
N GLY A 270 -5.44 4.80 -1.74
CA GLY A 270 -4.87 5.24 -0.46
C GLY A 270 -3.37 5.47 -0.49
N TYR A 271 -2.77 5.65 -1.66
CA TYR A 271 -1.33 5.83 -1.83
C TYR A 271 -0.96 7.31 -1.87
N GLY A 272 -0.10 7.74 -0.93
CA GLY A 272 0.29 9.14 -0.76
C GLY A 272 1.36 9.64 -1.74
N PHE A 273 1.87 8.79 -2.64
CA PHE A 273 2.91 9.14 -3.61
C PHE A 273 4.17 9.80 -3.00
N ASN A 274 4.59 9.34 -1.82
CA ASN A 274 5.83 9.81 -1.18
C ASN A 274 7.08 9.10 -1.71
N ASP A 275 6.94 7.93 -2.33
CA ASP A 275 8.08 7.17 -2.87
C ASP A 275 8.41 7.61 -4.30
N GLN A 276 9.42 8.46 -4.44
CA GLN A 276 9.83 8.97 -5.75
C GLN A 276 10.25 7.87 -6.72
N HIS A 277 10.93 6.82 -6.26
CA HIS A 277 11.36 5.73 -7.14
C HIS A 277 10.20 4.93 -7.70
N PHE A 278 9.13 4.80 -6.92
CA PHE A 278 7.91 4.18 -7.40
C PHE A 278 7.11 5.11 -8.31
N ASN A 279 7.11 6.42 -8.03
CA ASN A 279 6.35 7.40 -8.80
C ASN A 279 6.82 7.54 -10.27
N THR A 280 8.09 7.28 -10.56
CA THR A 280 8.66 7.40 -11.92
C THR A 280 7.99 6.47 -12.93
N VAL A 281 7.49 5.30 -12.49
CA VAL A 281 6.79 4.36 -13.39
C VAL A 281 5.47 4.93 -13.94
N PHE A 282 4.96 6.00 -13.34
CA PHE A 282 3.73 6.67 -13.76
C PHE A 282 3.97 7.97 -14.54
N GLU A 283 5.22 8.41 -14.74
CA GLU A 283 5.50 9.72 -15.37
C GLU A 283 4.99 9.79 -16.81
N ASP A 284 5.23 8.73 -17.60
CA ASP A 284 4.87 8.67 -19.02
C ASP A 284 3.92 7.49 -19.36
N THR A 285 3.22 6.96 -18.34
CA THR A 285 2.37 5.79 -18.53
C THR A 285 1.21 6.07 -19.47
N GLN A 286 1.08 5.23 -20.49
CA GLN A 286 -0.06 5.20 -21.41
C GLN A 286 -1.16 4.24 -20.95
N LYS A 287 -0.98 3.59 -19.79
CA LYS A 287 -1.99 2.71 -19.20
C LYS A 287 -3.12 3.54 -18.62
N ASP A 288 -4.31 2.97 -18.59
CA ASP A 288 -5.45 3.54 -17.88
C ASP A 288 -5.16 3.51 -16.37
N VAL A 289 -5.20 4.67 -15.70
CA VAL A 289 -4.96 4.81 -14.26
C VAL A 289 -6.19 5.36 -13.56
N ILE A 290 -6.63 4.67 -12.51
CA ILE A 290 -7.63 5.18 -11.57
C ILE A 290 -7.01 5.33 -10.18
N VAL A 291 -7.26 6.46 -9.52
CA VAL A 291 -6.73 6.75 -8.19
C VAL A 291 -7.85 7.15 -7.25
N LEU A 292 -7.91 6.50 -6.10
CA LEU A 292 -8.81 6.80 -4.99
C LEU A 292 -7.95 7.21 -3.80
N THR A 293 -7.99 8.47 -3.38
CA THR A 293 -7.20 8.95 -2.24
C THR A 293 -7.88 10.08 -1.51
N ARG A 294 -7.79 10.13 -0.18
CA ARG A 294 -8.37 11.24 0.58
C ARG A 294 -7.70 12.57 0.25
N THR A 295 -6.38 12.57 0.21
CA THR A 295 -5.56 13.76 -0.09
C THR A 295 -4.69 13.49 -1.31
N ILE A 296 -4.71 14.41 -2.27
CA ILE A 296 -3.92 14.31 -3.51
C ILE A 296 -2.86 15.41 -3.57
N LYS A 297 -1.66 15.07 -4.04
CA LYS A 297 -0.61 16.05 -4.32
C LYS A 297 -0.89 16.79 -5.62
N LYS A 298 -0.63 18.10 -5.64
CA LYS A 298 -0.82 18.96 -6.82
C LYS A 298 -0.18 18.42 -8.10
N SER A 299 1.04 17.87 -8.03
CA SER A 299 1.72 17.29 -9.19
C SER A 299 0.96 16.12 -9.83
N PHE A 300 0.25 15.32 -9.05
CA PHE A 300 -0.58 14.21 -9.55
C PHE A 300 -1.93 14.70 -10.07
N LEU A 301 -2.51 15.70 -9.44
CA LEU A 301 -3.71 16.36 -9.95
C LEU A 301 -3.42 16.98 -11.33
N ASP A 302 -2.34 17.76 -11.45
CA ASP A 302 -1.90 18.36 -12.71
C ASP A 302 -1.66 17.30 -13.80
N ARG A 303 -1.14 16.13 -13.41
CA ARG A 303 -0.94 15.00 -14.33
C ARG A 303 -2.27 14.46 -14.84
N ALA A 304 -3.23 14.18 -13.95
CA ALA A 304 -4.54 13.67 -14.36
C ALA A 304 -5.33 14.68 -15.19
N MET A 305 -5.17 15.98 -14.94
CA MET A 305 -5.80 17.02 -15.75
C MET A 305 -5.25 17.08 -17.18
N LYS A 306 -4.00 16.66 -17.41
CA LYS A 306 -3.35 16.64 -18.73
C LYS A 306 -3.56 15.35 -19.51
N ASN A 307 -4.03 14.29 -18.87
CA ASN A 307 -4.05 12.93 -19.41
C ASN A 307 -5.45 12.31 -19.33
N GLU A 308 -6.08 12.03 -20.47
CA GLU A 308 -7.44 11.47 -20.53
C GLU A 308 -7.54 10.00 -20.07
N ASN A 309 -6.40 9.33 -19.92
CA ASN A 309 -6.26 8.00 -19.34
C ASN A 309 -6.20 7.96 -17.82
N TRP A 310 -6.37 9.10 -17.16
CA TRP A 310 -6.41 9.19 -15.71
C TRP A 310 -7.81 9.54 -15.22
N THR A 311 -8.28 8.78 -14.23
CA THR A 311 -9.47 9.10 -13.42
C THR A 311 -9.04 9.24 -11.96
N LEU A 312 -9.42 10.33 -11.30
CA LEU A 312 -9.14 10.54 -9.87
C LEU A 312 -10.44 10.68 -9.08
N PHE A 313 -10.46 10.15 -7.87
CA PHE A 313 -11.42 10.46 -6.83
C PHE A 313 -10.67 10.92 -5.58
N TYR A 314 -10.96 12.15 -5.11
CA TYR A 314 -10.28 12.72 -3.95
C TYR A 314 -11.13 13.71 -3.14
N LYS A 315 -10.69 14.03 -1.92
CA LYS A 315 -11.35 14.98 -1.01
C LYS A 315 -10.58 16.29 -0.83
N TYR A 316 -9.27 16.20 -0.61
CA TYR A 316 -8.41 17.35 -0.32
C TYR A 316 -7.24 17.45 -1.29
N GLU A 317 -6.81 18.67 -1.60
CA GLU A 317 -5.55 18.97 -2.28
C GLU A 317 -4.49 19.30 -1.22
N ASP A 318 -3.32 18.68 -1.31
CA ASP A 318 -2.24 18.86 -0.34
C ASP A 318 -1.70 20.30 -0.34
N LYS A 319 -1.58 20.91 0.85
CA LYS A 319 -0.98 22.24 1.11
C LYS A 319 -1.67 23.48 0.51
N GLU A 320 -2.99 23.50 0.37
CA GLU A 320 -3.70 24.78 0.19
C GLU A 320 -4.37 25.21 1.51
N GLU A 321 -3.92 26.34 2.08
CA GLU A 321 -4.48 26.96 3.29
C GLU A 321 -5.99 27.30 3.17
N ASN A 322 -6.55 27.22 1.96
CA ASN A 322 -7.96 27.43 1.63
C ASN A 322 -8.51 26.35 0.68
N ALA A 323 -8.04 25.10 0.76
CA ALA A 323 -8.62 24.02 -0.05
C ALA A 323 -10.13 23.91 0.22
N GLU A 324 -10.96 24.15 -0.80
CA GLU A 324 -12.41 23.98 -0.69
C GLU A 324 -12.71 22.52 -0.32
N GLU A 325 -13.32 22.31 0.84
CA GLU A 325 -13.77 20.98 1.26
C GLU A 325 -14.89 20.51 0.33
N GLY A 326 -14.66 19.38 -0.33
CA GLY A 326 -15.61 18.80 -1.27
C GLY A 326 -15.21 17.40 -1.69
N ASN A 327 -16.07 16.73 -2.44
CA ASN A 327 -15.73 15.47 -3.08
C ASN A 327 -15.49 15.73 -4.56
N TYR A 328 -14.34 15.31 -5.06
CA TYR A 328 -13.90 15.66 -6.40
C TYR A 328 -13.66 14.41 -7.24
N MET A 329 -14.00 14.54 -8.51
CA MET A 329 -13.63 13.60 -9.56
C MET A 329 -12.85 14.35 -10.64
N VAL A 330 -11.73 13.78 -11.11
CA VAL A 330 -11.14 14.17 -12.39
C VAL A 330 -11.43 13.06 -13.38
N TYR A 331 -12.02 13.42 -14.51
CA TYR A 331 -12.38 12.48 -15.56
C TYR A 331 -12.17 13.12 -16.93
N LYS A 332 -11.40 12.46 -17.80
CA LYS A 332 -11.02 12.96 -19.15
C LYS A 332 -10.52 14.41 -19.11
N GLY A 333 -9.58 14.69 -18.20
CA GLY A 333 -8.96 16.01 -18.04
C GLY A 333 -9.87 17.10 -17.47
N LYS A 334 -11.06 16.77 -16.97
CA LYS A 334 -12.01 17.74 -16.38
C LYS A 334 -12.26 17.43 -14.91
N LYS A 335 -12.26 18.48 -14.07
CA LYS A 335 -12.59 18.41 -12.64
C LYS A 335 -14.10 18.59 -12.43
N TYR A 336 -14.69 17.72 -11.61
CA TYR A 336 -16.09 17.75 -11.22
C TYR A 336 -16.18 17.72 -9.70
N ASN A 337 -17.06 18.54 -9.12
CA ASN A 337 -17.51 18.34 -7.74
C ASN A 337 -18.65 17.30 -7.76
N ILE A 338 -18.55 16.25 -6.96
CA ILE A 338 -19.49 15.13 -6.90
C ILE A 338 -20.17 15.05 -5.53
N ASN A 339 -21.37 14.46 -5.46
CA ASN A 339 -22.18 14.41 -4.24
C ASN A 339 -21.88 13.21 -3.30
N LYS A 340 -20.94 12.32 -3.65
CA LYS A 340 -20.52 11.19 -2.79
C LYS A 340 -19.01 11.09 -2.68
N GLU A 341 -18.57 10.46 -1.59
CA GLU A 341 -17.16 10.28 -1.24
C GLU A 341 -16.52 9.11 -1.99
N LEU A 342 -16.50 9.13 -3.33
CA LEU A 342 -15.98 8.01 -4.16
C LEU A 342 -14.47 7.72 -3.98
N TRP A 343 -13.76 8.53 -3.20
CA TRP A 343 -12.38 8.24 -2.78
C TRP A 343 -12.32 7.19 -1.65
N ASP A 344 -13.41 7.02 -0.88
CA ASP A 344 -13.56 5.99 0.14
C ASP A 344 -13.91 4.66 -0.54
N ILE A 345 -13.14 3.62 -0.23
CA ILE A 345 -13.29 2.31 -0.87
C ILE A 345 -14.66 1.67 -0.60
N ASN A 346 -15.28 1.94 0.55
CA ASN A 346 -16.61 1.43 0.88
C ASN A 346 -17.65 2.05 -0.06
N VAL A 347 -17.65 3.37 -0.20
CA VAL A 347 -18.57 4.11 -1.08
C VAL A 347 -18.33 3.77 -2.55
N PHE A 348 -17.06 3.68 -2.96
CA PHE A 348 -16.69 3.26 -4.32
C PHE A 348 -17.20 1.85 -4.62
N SER A 349 -16.97 0.90 -3.70
CA SER A 349 -17.37 -0.48 -3.90
C SER A 349 -18.89 -0.63 -4.04
N GLU A 350 -19.67 0.03 -3.19
CA GLU A 350 -21.14 0.02 -3.27
C GLU A 350 -21.66 0.65 -4.55
N THR A 351 -20.97 1.66 -5.05
CA THR A 351 -21.36 2.34 -6.29
C THR A 351 -21.04 1.47 -7.50
N PHE A 352 -19.79 1.01 -7.65
CA PHE A 352 -19.30 0.41 -8.90
C PHE A 352 -19.42 -1.11 -8.99
N LEU A 353 -19.44 -1.79 -7.84
CA LEU A 353 -19.28 -3.25 -7.78
C LEU A 353 -20.58 -3.96 -7.41
N GLY A 354 -21.53 -3.25 -6.81
CA GLY A 354 -22.75 -3.82 -6.20
C GLY A 354 -22.43 -4.42 -4.83
#